data_AF-A0A9P7JGT8-F1
#
_entry.id   AF-A0A9P7JGT8-F1
#
_cell.length_a   1.000
_cell.length_b   1.000
_cell.length_c   1.000
_cell.angle_alpha   90.00
_cell.angle_beta   90.00
_cell.angle_gamma   90.00
#
_symmetry.space_group_name_H-M   'P 1'
#
loop_
_entity.id
_entity.type
_entity.pdbx_description
1 polymer ?
#
loop_
_entity_poly.entity_id
_entity_poly.type
_entity_poly.pdbx_seq_one_letter_code
_entity_poly.pdbx_strand_id
1 'polypeptide(L)'
;MSAPNINTLLDLWATLLLKHHDHPPFADHKDLYKTIDNILIGGVNWQSFNIQYSGDKPAEPDVPLWMSEWFDVWYHDPHEVAQNILANPDYVNEFNYRPFHEFSVDKDECHFQDFMSADWAWQQADIIATDPSNLGATFVPIILGSDKTTIEALFEEDIFSSVLRSDFGIVGEVVVGFIQLPEVLTGLTYV
;
A
#
# COMPACT_ATOMS: atom_id res chain seq x y z
N MET A 1 9.69 16.68 2.45
CA MET A 1 10.54 17.84 2.88
C MET A 1 11.88 17.27 3.33
N SER A 2 13.01 17.82 2.88
CA SER A 2 14.33 17.24 3.19
C SER A 2 14.69 17.42 4.68
N ALA A 3 15.52 16.53 5.23
CA ALA A 3 15.99 16.63 6.62
C ALA A 3 16.64 17.99 6.97
N PRO A 4 17.44 18.63 6.09
CA PRO A 4 17.96 19.97 6.34
C PRO A 4 16.86 21.05 6.43
N ASN A 5 15.81 20.93 5.61
CA ASN A 5 14.69 21.87 5.65
C ASN A 5 13.87 21.71 6.93
N ILE A 6 13.67 20.47 7.41
CA ILE A 6 13.00 20.19 8.69
C ILE A 6 13.80 20.78 9.86
N ASN A 7 15.12 20.59 9.88
CA ASN A 7 15.97 21.22 10.90
C ASN A 7 15.84 22.75 10.89
N THR A 8 15.91 23.36 9.70
CA THR A 8 15.75 24.82 9.55
C THR A 8 14.41 25.30 10.08
N LEU A 9 13.33 24.55 9.81
CA LEU A 9 12.00 24.86 10.33
C LEU A 9 11.95 24.76 11.85
N LEU A 10 12.52 23.70 12.44
CA LEU A 10 12.55 23.50 13.89
C LEU A 10 13.38 24.60 14.60
N ASP A 11 14.49 25.03 14.00
CA ASP A 11 15.31 26.14 14.50
C ASP A 11 14.54 27.48 14.50
N LEU A 12 13.79 27.75 13.43
CA LEU A 12 12.91 28.93 13.35
C LEU A 12 11.82 28.88 14.40
N TRP A 13 11.22 27.70 14.63
CA TRP A 13 10.22 27.50 15.67
C TRP A 13 10.79 27.71 17.08
N ALA A 14 11.97 27.14 17.36
CA ALA A 14 12.68 27.37 18.62
C ALA A 14 12.93 28.86 18.84
N THR A 15 13.38 29.58 17.81
CA THR A 15 13.65 31.02 17.87
C THR A 15 12.41 31.85 18.20
N LEU A 16 11.24 31.47 17.68
CA LEU A 16 9.97 32.14 17.99
C LEU A 16 9.54 31.89 19.43
N LEU A 17 9.72 30.67 19.93
CA LEU A 17 9.33 30.25 21.28
C LEU A 17 10.24 30.81 22.39
N LEU A 18 11.48 31.20 22.07
CA LEU A 18 12.39 31.85 23.02
C LEU A 18 11.77 33.08 23.70
N LYS A 19 10.95 33.87 23.00
CA LYS A 19 10.27 35.06 23.56
C LYS A 19 9.26 34.71 24.64
N HIS A 20 8.77 33.48 24.64
CA HIS A 20 7.80 32.95 25.59
C HIS A 20 8.45 32.06 26.64
N HIS A 21 9.78 31.94 26.66
CA HIS A 21 10.52 31.01 27.52
C HIS A 21 10.08 29.55 27.37
N ASP A 22 9.73 29.16 26.14
CA ASP A 22 9.23 27.83 25.81
C ASP A 22 10.19 27.07 24.90
N HIS A 23 9.96 25.77 24.73
CA HIS A 23 10.82 24.85 23.97
C HIS A 23 10.09 24.31 22.74
N PRO A 24 10.81 24.10 21.61
CA PRO A 24 10.21 23.43 20.46
C PRO A 24 9.82 21.99 20.83
N PRO A 25 8.79 21.42 20.18
CA PRO A 25 8.32 20.07 20.47
C PRO A 25 9.33 18.97 20.09
N PHE A 26 10.27 19.26 19.18
CA PHE A 26 11.31 18.34 18.73
C PHE A 26 12.65 19.06 18.64
N ALA A 27 13.73 18.37 18.97
CA ALA A 27 15.09 18.94 18.92
C ALA A 27 15.65 19.04 17.49
N ASP A 28 15.37 18.04 16.64
CA ASP A 28 15.79 17.97 15.24
C ASP A 28 14.89 17.01 14.44
N HIS A 29 15.18 16.83 13.15
CA HIS A 29 14.44 15.88 12.31
C HIS A 29 14.49 14.44 12.83
N LYS A 30 15.57 14.02 13.52
CA LYS A 30 15.69 12.65 14.04
C LYS A 30 14.79 12.45 15.25
N ASP A 31 14.71 13.45 16.12
CA ASP A 31 13.80 13.44 17.26
C ASP A 31 12.34 13.43 16.82
N LEU A 32 12.01 14.20 15.78
CA LEU A 32 10.71 14.16 15.11
C LEU A 32 10.41 12.76 14.56
N TYR A 33 11.27 12.21 13.71
CA TYR A 33 11.06 10.89 13.10
C TYR A 33 10.96 9.79 14.14
N LYS A 34 11.89 9.77 15.11
CA LYS A 34 11.85 8.83 16.22
C LYS A 34 10.56 8.93 17.02
N THR A 35 10.01 10.14 17.21
CA THR A 35 8.74 10.30 17.91
C THR A 35 7.59 9.72 17.11
N ILE A 36 7.55 9.95 15.78
CA ILE A 36 6.56 9.36 14.87
C ILE A 36 6.66 7.83 14.87
N ASP A 37 7.88 7.29 14.74
CA ASP A 37 8.12 5.85 14.73
C ASP A 37 7.77 5.17 16.06
N ASN A 38 7.81 5.91 17.17
CA ASN A 38 7.41 5.41 18.50
C ASN A 38 5.91 5.52 18.80
N ILE A 39 5.10 6.03 17.87
CA ILE A 39 3.65 6.06 18.05
C ILE A 39 3.13 4.62 18.03
N LEU A 40 2.80 4.10 19.22
CA LEU A 40 2.23 2.76 19.42
C LEU A 40 0.85 2.56 18.75
N ILE A 41 0.21 3.65 18.36
CA ILE A 41 -1.09 3.63 17.67
C ILE A 41 -0.81 3.46 16.17
N GLY A 42 -0.90 2.23 15.66
CA GLY A 42 -0.69 1.93 14.25
C GLY A 42 0.05 0.61 14.00
N GLY A 43 0.80 0.11 14.99
CA GLY A 43 1.32 -1.26 15.09
C GLY A 43 2.36 -1.69 14.05
N VAL A 44 2.39 -1.09 12.86
CA VAL A 44 3.26 -1.46 11.74
C VAL A 44 4.22 -0.31 11.48
N ASN A 45 5.52 -0.60 11.44
CA ASN A 45 6.53 0.41 11.18
C ASN A 45 6.51 0.84 9.71
N TRP A 46 6.97 2.08 9.43
CA TRP A 46 7.25 2.49 8.07
C TRP A 46 8.49 1.76 7.53
N GLN A 47 8.41 1.34 6.28
CA GLN A 47 9.49 0.77 5.50
C GLN A 47 9.68 1.60 4.24
N SER A 48 10.88 1.56 3.67
CA SER A 48 11.18 2.24 2.43
C SER A 48 12.11 1.44 1.55
N PHE A 49 11.93 1.57 0.23
CA PHE A 49 12.86 1.09 -0.77
C PHE A 49 12.95 2.10 -1.91
N ASN A 50 14.02 2.00 -2.69
CA ASN A 50 14.28 2.97 -3.75
C ASN A 50 13.92 2.35 -5.09
N ILE A 51 13.26 3.14 -5.94
CA ILE A 51 12.93 2.74 -7.30
C ILE A 51 13.53 3.73 -8.29
N GLN A 52 13.81 3.23 -9.49
CA GLN A 52 14.18 4.04 -10.63
C GLN A 52 13.46 3.50 -11.86
N TYR A 53 13.09 4.40 -12.76
CA TYR A 53 12.55 4.01 -14.05
C TYR A 53 13.58 3.20 -14.86
N SER A 54 13.21 1.97 -15.20
CA SER A 54 14.03 1.04 -15.97
C SER A 54 13.49 0.69 -17.35
N GLY A 55 12.42 1.38 -17.79
CA GLY A 55 11.90 1.25 -19.15
C GLY A 55 12.73 1.99 -20.21
N ASP A 56 12.28 1.91 -21.46
CA ASP A 56 12.94 2.54 -22.60
C ASP A 56 12.94 4.07 -22.47
N LYS A 57 14.14 4.66 -22.53
CA LYS A 57 14.31 6.11 -22.44
C LYS A 57 14.30 6.73 -23.84
N PRO A 58 13.74 7.95 -24.00
CA PRO A 58 13.88 8.72 -25.24
C PRO A 58 15.35 8.90 -25.63
N ALA A 59 15.62 9.16 -26.91
CA ALA A 59 16.96 9.52 -27.34
C ALA A 59 17.37 10.88 -26.74
N GLU A 60 18.64 11.04 -26.37
CA GLU A 60 19.15 12.32 -25.89
C GLU A 60 18.98 13.43 -26.95
N PRO A 61 18.64 14.68 -26.55
CA PRO A 61 18.63 15.22 -25.19
C PRO A 61 17.25 15.21 -24.48
N ASP A 62 16.23 14.58 -25.06
CA ASP A 62 14.84 14.70 -24.61
C ASP A 62 14.46 13.75 -23.45
N VAL A 63 15.44 13.27 -22.68
CA VAL A 63 15.18 12.38 -21.53
C VAL A 63 14.69 13.23 -20.36
N PRO A 64 13.44 13.02 -19.88
CA PRO A 64 12.95 13.70 -18.69
C PRO A 64 13.77 13.32 -17.45
N LEU A 65 14.01 14.29 -16.57
CA LEU A 65 14.80 14.10 -15.34
C LEU A 65 14.31 12.93 -14.50
N TRP A 66 12.98 12.80 -14.36
CA TRP A 66 12.36 11.75 -13.58
C TRP A 66 12.73 10.33 -14.04
N MET A 67 13.02 10.10 -15.33
CA MET A 67 13.41 8.78 -15.84
C MET A 67 14.83 8.37 -15.41
N SER A 68 15.58 9.29 -14.82
CA SER A 68 16.95 9.08 -14.37
C SER A 68 17.14 9.33 -12.88
N GLU A 69 16.09 9.74 -12.17
CA GLU A 69 16.10 9.96 -10.73
C GLU A 69 15.71 8.68 -9.97
N TRP A 70 16.16 8.62 -8.71
CA TRP A 70 15.72 7.61 -7.75
C TRP A 70 14.60 8.19 -6.88
N PHE A 71 13.58 7.39 -6.64
CA PHE A 71 12.45 7.76 -5.78
C PHE A 71 12.39 6.82 -4.59
N ASP A 72 12.22 7.39 -3.40
CA ASP A 72 11.96 6.63 -2.19
C ASP A 72 10.46 6.31 -2.13
N VAL A 73 10.12 5.02 -2.10
CA VAL A 73 8.76 4.54 -1.86
C VAL A 73 8.65 4.19 -0.38
N TRP A 74 7.70 4.84 0.31
CA TRP A 74 7.41 4.58 1.72
C TRP A 74 6.12 3.79 1.86
N TYR A 75 6.15 2.71 2.64
CA TYR A 75 5.00 1.82 2.82
C TYR A 75 4.99 1.19 4.22
N HIS A 76 3.81 0.72 4.64
CA HIS A 76 3.70 -0.24 5.73
C HIS A 76 3.58 -1.64 5.12
N ASP A 77 4.13 -2.66 5.79
CA ASP A 77 3.95 -4.04 5.37
C ASP A 77 2.44 -4.38 5.32
N PRO A 78 1.85 -4.55 4.11
CA PRO A 78 0.43 -4.85 3.93
C PRO A 78 0.00 -6.15 4.64
N HIS A 79 0.90 -7.12 4.78
CA HIS A 79 0.62 -8.36 5.48
C HIS A 79 0.52 -8.11 6.99
N GLU A 80 1.45 -7.35 7.59
CA GLU A 80 1.34 -6.97 9.01
C GLU A 80 0.11 -6.08 9.27
N VAL A 81 -0.20 -5.15 8.35
CA VAL A 81 -1.40 -4.31 8.44
C VAL A 81 -2.66 -5.18 8.42
N ALA A 82 -2.78 -6.11 7.48
CA ALA A 82 -3.92 -7.01 7.39
C ALA A 82 -4.06 -7.88 8.64
N GLN A 83 -2.96 -8.43 9.16
CA GLN A 83 -2.97 -9.19 10.42
C GLN A 83 -3.46 -8.35 11.59
N ASN A 84 -3.01 -7.11 11.72
CA ASN A 84 -3.43 -6.20 12.79
C ASN A 84 -4.92 -5.86 12.70
N ILE A 85 -5.46 -5.64 11.49
CA ILE A 85 -6.88 -5.41 11.27
C ILE A 85 -7.70 -6.63 11.67
N LEU A 86 -7.28 -7.83 11.25
CA LEU A 86 -7.97 -9.09 11.55
C LEU A 86 -7.90 -9.48 13.03
N ALA A 87 -6.81 -9.11 13.71
CA ALA A 87 -6.63 -9.36 15.14
C ALA A 87 -7.42 -8.39 16.03
N ASN A 88 -7.90 -7.28 15.47
CA ASN A 88 -8.64 -6.28 16.22
C ASN A 88 -10.06 -6.79 16.54
N PRO A 89 -10.41 -7.00 17.82
CA PRO A 89 -11.71 -7.53 18.21
C PRO A 89 -12.89 -6.63 17.85
N ASP A 90 -12.66 -5.33 17.66
CA ASP A 90 -13.71 -4.38 17.28
C ASP A 90 -14.28 -4.69 15.88
N TYR A 91 -13.52 -5.37 15.01
CA TYR A 91 -13.94 -5.72 13.65
C TYR A 91 -14.42 -7.17 13.49
N VAL A 92 -14.53 -7.95 14.56
CA VAL A 92 -14.85 -9.40 14.48
C VAL A 92 -16.15 -9.71 13.73
N ASN A 93 -17.12 -8.79 13.75
CA ASN A 93 -18.42 -8.96 13.06
C ASN A 93 -18.55 -8.08 11.81
N GLU A 94 -17.49 -7.38 11.43
CA GLU A 94 -17.48 -6.48 10.27
C GLU A 94 -16.93 -7.19 9.01
N PHE A 95 -16.41 -8.41 9.15
CA PHE A 95 -15.87 -9.21 8.05
C PHE A 95 -16.67 -10.48 7.77
N ASN A 96 -16.86 -10.75 6.48
CA ASN A 96 -17.30 -12.05 6.00
C ASN A 96 -16.06 -12.94 5.77
N TYR A 97 -15.78 -13.85 6.70
CA TYR A 97 -14.61 -14.76 6.63
C TYR A 97 -14.72 -15.87 5.58
N ARG A 98 -15.85 -15.94 4.88
CA ARG A 98 -16.14 -16.98 3.88
C ARG A 98 -16.85 -16.32 2.70
N PRO A 99 -16.54 -16.74 1.47
CA PRO A 99 -17.36 -16.36 0.32
C PRO A 99 -18.80 -16.81 0.53
N PHE A 100 -19.75 -16.03 0.04
CA PHE A 100 -21.17 -16.34 0.14
C PHE A 100 -21.90 -15.89 -1.13
N HIS A 101 -23.10 -16.40 -1.33
CA HIS A 101 -24.02 -15.89 -2.34
C HIS A 101 -25.30 -15.47 -1.64
N GLU A 102 -25.74 -14.25 -1.89
CA GLU A 102 -27.03 -13.75 -1.43
C GLU A 102 -27.99 -13.76 -2.61
N PHE A 103 -29.18 -14.33 -2.42
CA PHE A 103 -30.21 -14.38 -3.45
C PHE A 103 -31.45 -13.63 -2.99
N SER A 104 -32.04 -12.84 -3.89
CA SER A 104 -33.31 -12.16 -3.61
C SER A 104 -34.45 -13.17 -3.55
N VAL A 105 -35.23 -13.12 -2.47
CA VAL A 105 -36.40 -14.00 -2.22
C VAL A 105 -37.43 -13.92 -3.35
N ASP A 106 -37.53 -12.76 -4.01
CA ASP A 106 -38.60 -12.47 -4.97
C ASP A 106 -38.22 -12.76 -6.43
N LYS A 107 -36.93 -12.82 -6.75
CA LYS A 107 -36.47 -12.84 -8.15
C LYS A 107 -35.48 -13.94 -8.51
N ASP A 108 -35.00 -14.74 -7.54
CA ASP A 108 -33.96 -15.75 -7.78
C ASP A 108 -32.69 -15.15 -8.44
N GLU A 109 -32.47 -13.85 -8.22
CA GLU A 109 -31.33 -13.09 -8.72
C GLU A 109 -30.27 -12.99 -7.62
N CYS A 110 -29.01 -13.25 -7.98
CA CYS A 110 -27.87 -13.06 -7.08
C CYS A 110 -27.66 -11.56 -6.81
N HIS A 111 -27.55 -11.21 -5.53
CA HIS A 111 -27.31 -9.86 -5.06
C HIS A 111 -25.83 -9.74 -4.65
N PHE A 112 -25.13 -8.84 -5.32
CA PHE A 112 -23.73 -8.54 -5.03
C PHE A 112 -23.66 -7.27 -4.19
N GLN A 113 -23.27 -7.38 -2.93
CA GLN A 113 -23.18 -6.26 -2.00
C GLN A 113 -21.75 -5.96 -1.56
N ASP A 114 -20.92 -6.99 -1.38
CA ASP A 114 -19.53 -6.87 -0.97
C ASP A 114 -18.61 -7.77 -1.81
N PHE A 115 -17.30 -7.66 -1.58
CA PHE A 115 -16.30 -8.40 -2.37
C PHE A 115 -16.41 -9.93 -2.20
N MET A 116 -16.89 -10.38 -1.03
CA MET A 116 -17.03 -11.80 -0.70
C MET A 116 -18.32 -12.41 -1.26
N SER A 117 -19.27 -11.58 -1.71
CA SER A 117 -20.50 -12.00 -2.38
C SER A 117 -20.34 -12.42 -3.85
N ALA A 118 -19.16 -12.19 -4.43
CA ALA A 118 -18.89 -12.46 -5.85
C ALA A 118 -18.33 -13.87 -6.11
N ASP A 119 -18.63 -14.43 -7.29
CA ASP A 119 -18.11 -15.71 -7.77
C ASP A 119 -16.57 -15.79 -7.71
N TRP A 120 -15.91 -14.65 -7.89
CA TRP A 120 -14.45 -14.58 -7.86
C TRP A 120 -13.88 -14.99 -6.49
N ALA A 121 -14.47 -14.53 -5.39
CA ALA A 121 -14.02 -14.89 -4.04
C ALA A 121 -14.18 -16.39 -3.77
N TRP A 122 -15.23 -17.00 -4.32
CA TRP A 122 -15.42 -18.45 -4.30
C TRP A 122 -14.32 -19.20 -5.05
N GLN A 123 -14.01 -18.76 -6.27
CA GLN A 123 -12.93 -19.36 -7.07
C GLN A 123 -11.58 -19.30 -6.35
N GLN A 124 -11.26 -18.18 -5.69
CA GLN A 124 -10.03 -18.05 -4.91
C GLN A 124 -10.02 -19.02 -3.71
N ALA A 125 -11.14 -19.14 -2.99
CA ALA A 125 -11.23 -20.08 -1.88
C ALA A 125 -11.06 -21.55 -2.33
N ASP A 126 -11.61 -21.92 -3.48
CA ASP A 126 -11.45 -23.27 -4.06
C ASP A 126 -9.98 -23.56 -4.44
N ILE A 127 -9.27 -22.57 -5.01
CA ILE A 127 -7.85 -22.70 -5.33
C ILE A 127 -7.04 -22.91 -4.04
N ILE A 128 -7.26 -22.09 -3.01
CA ILE A 128 -6.55 -22.17 -1.72
C ILE A 128 -6.82 -23.52 -1.04
N ALA A 129 -8.06 -24.01 -1.10
CA ALA A 129 -8.47 -25.27 -0.51
C ALA A 129 -7.88 -26.52 -1.20
N THR A 130 -7.27 -26.35 -2.38
CA THR A 130 -6.58 -27.45 -3.07
C THR A 130 -5.35 -27.93 -2.28
N ASP A 131 -4.73 -27.07 -1.49
CA ASP A 131 -3.65 -27.44 -0.57
C ASP A 131 -4.22 -27.81 0.82
N PRO A 132 -4.05 -29.07 1.27
CA PRO A 132 -4.49 -29.51 2.60
C PRO A 132 -3.86 -28.74 3.76
N SER A 133 -2.71 -28.08 3.56
CA SER A 133 -2.05 -27.27 4.58
C SER A 133 -2.83 -26.00 4.94
N ASN A 134 -3.70 -25.54 4.04
CA ASN A 134 -4.52 -24.34 4.19
C ASN A 134 -5.88 -24.61 4.85
N LEU A 135 -6.07 -25.78 5.46
CA LEU A 135 -7.32 -26.11 6.13
C LEU A 135 -7.62 -25.11 7.26
N GLY A 136 -8.73 -24.38 7.13
CA GLY A 136 -9.12 -23.33 8.08
C GLY A 136 -8.55 -21.95 7.78
N ALA A 137 -7.80 -21.79 6.69
CA ALA A 137 -7.42 -20.48 6.19
C ALA A 137 -8.64 -19.73 5.65
N THR A 138 -8.60 -18.41 5.76
CA THR A 138 -9.58 -17.49 5.15
C THR A 138 -8.88 -16.71 4.06
N PHE A 139 -9.53 -16.61 2.91
CA PHE A 139 -9.15 -15.70 1.85
C PHE A 139 -9.48 -14.25 2.27
N VAL A 140 -8.48 -13.37 2.24
CA VAL A 140 -8.61 -11.96 2.65
C VAL A 140 -8.25 -11.07 1.47
N PRO A 141 -9.24 -10.50 0.75
CA PRO A 141 -8.95 -9.59 -0.35
C PRO A 141 -8.44 -8.25 0.20
N ILE A 142 -7.26 -7.83 -0.25
CA ILE A 142 -6.72 -6.49 0.01
C ILE A 142 -7.04 -5.61 -1.19
N ILE A 143 -7.86 -4.57 -0.97
CA ILE A 143 -8.19 -3.58 -1.99
C ILE A 143 -7.32 -2.36 -1.74
N LEU A 144 -6.42 -2.08 -2.66
CA LEU A 144 -5.58 -0.88 -2.64
C LEU A 144 -6.16 0.14 -3.62
N GLY A 145 -6.43 1.35 -3.14
CA GLY A 145 -6.81 2.48 -3.99
C GLY A 145 -5.69 3.51 -3.96
N SER A 146 -5.16 3.87 -5.12
CA SER A 146 -4.37 5.10 -5.24
C SER A 146 -5.32 6.28 -5.34
N ASP A 147 -5.10 7.32 -4.55
CA ASP A 147 -5.77 8.60 -4.70
C ASP A 147 -5.17 9.35 -5.91
N LYS A 148 -5.55 8.93 -7.11
CA LYS A 148 -5.12 9.59 -8.35
C LYS A 148 -5.75 10.98 -8.46
N THR A 149 -5.12 11.99 -7.87
CA THR A 149 -5.41 13.39 -8.20
C THR A 149 -4.72 13.74 -9.50
N THR A 150 -5.51 14.20 -10.47
CA THR A 150 -5.15 14.39 -11.87
C THR A 150 -4.06 15.47 -12.07
N ILE A 151 -2.78 15.13 -11.91
CA ILE A 151 -1.64 15.85 -12.52
C ILE A 151 -0.56 14.89 -13.10
N GLU A 152 -0.44 13.63 -12.65
CA GLU A 152 0.64 12.73 -13.11
C GLU A 152 0.08 11.43 -13.71
N ALA A 153 -0.41 11.50 -14.94
CA ALA A 153 -1.07 10.37 -15.61
C ALA A 153 -0.10 9.32 -16.22
N LEU A 154 1.22 9.54 -16.22
CA LEU A 154 2.19 8.70 -16.95
C LEU A 154 3.08 7.81 -16.05
N PHE A 155 2.97 7.92 -14.72
CA PHE A 155 3.98 7.38 -13.81
C PHE A 155 3.59 6.08 -13.10
N GLU A 156 2.31 5.75 -13.05
CA GLU A 156 1.79 4.89 -11.98
C GLU A 156 1.47 3.46 -12.40
N GLU A 157 1.43 3.18 -13.71
CA GLU A 157 0.97 1.89 -14.22
C GLU A 157 2.00 0.75 -14.02
N ASP A 158 3.30 1.05 -14.04
CA ASP A 158 4.36 0.02 -13.93
C ASP A 158 4.81 -0.24 -12.49
N ILE A 159 4.87 0.79 -11.65
CA ILE A 159 5.52 0.70 -10.32
C ILE A 159 4.71 -0.20 -9.37
N PHE A 160 3.40 -0.02 -9.30
CA PHE A 160 2.53 -0.71 -8.34
C PHE A 160 2.41 -2.23 -8.57
N SER A 161 2.38 -2.66 -9.82
CA SER A 161 2.28 -4.09 -10.19
C SER A 161 3.51 -4.89 -9.76
N SER A 162 4.67 -4.23 -9.77
CA SER A 162 5.96 -4.85 -9.60
C SER A 162 6.29 -5.10 -8.10
N VAL A 163 6.04 -4.11 -7.25
CA VAL A 163 6.35 -4.12 -5.80
C VAL A 163 5.61 -5.24 -5.07
N LEU A 164 4.37 -5.52 -5.48
CA LEU A 164 3.58 -6.62 -4.93
C LEU A 164 4.15 -8.01 -5.29
N ARG A 165 4.99 -8.10 -6.33
CA ARG A 165 5.50 -9.37 -6.86
C ARG A 165 6.88 -9.74 -6.30
N SER A 166 7.72 -8.77 -5.93
CA SER A 166 9.08 -9.03 -5.44
C SER A 166 9.16 -9.33 -3.94
N ASP A 167 8.37 -8.62 -3.12
CA ASP A 167 8.62 -8.59 -1.66
C ASP A 167 7.75 -9.59 -0.88
N PHE A 168 6.64 -10.06 -1.45
CA PHE A 168 5.67 -10.90 -0.71
C PHE A 168 5.84 -12.42 -0.88
N GLY A 169 6.76 -12.90 -1.72
CA GLY A 169 7.05 -14.35 -1.85
C GLY A 169 5.82 -15.23 -2.13
N ILE A 170 4.77 -14.67 -2.76
CA ILE A 170 3.48 -15.35 -2.93
C ILE A 170 3.55 -16.34 -4.10
N VAL A 171 3.57 -17.63 -3.78
CA VAL A 171 3.30 -18.72 -4.73
C VAL A 171 1.79 -18.96 -4.74
N GLY A 172 1.10 -18.24 -5.61
CA GLY A 172 -0.36 -18.32 -5.79
C GLY A 172 -0.90 -16.98 -6.26
N GLU A 173 -1.64 -16.96 -7.37
CA GLU A 173 -2.37 -15.82 -7.92
C GLU A 173 -3.30 -15.16 -6.85
N VAL A 174 -3.64 -13.87 -6.79
CA VAL A 174 -3.36 -12.63 -7.53
C VAL A 174 -3.83 -11.44 -6.66
N VAL A 175 -3.20 -10.29 -6.90
CA VAL A 175 -3.57 -8.92 -6.48
C VAL A 175 -4.97 -8.53 -6.98
N VAL A 176 -5.86 -8.02 -6.12
CA VAL A 176 -7.10 -7.37 -6.58
C VAL A 176 -6.81 -5.93 -6.96
N GLY A 177 -6.37 -5.74 -8.20
CA GLY A 177 -6.42 -4.46 -8.90
C GLY A 177 -7.43 -4.57 -10.05
N PHE A 178 -8.55 -3.85 -9.96
CA PHE A 178 -9.35 -3.55 -11.15
C PHE A 178 -8.89 -2.22 -11.73
N ILE A 179 -8.02 -2.25 -12.75
CA ILE A 179 -8.03 -1.26 -13.84
C ILE A 179 -7.78 -2.03 -15.15
N GLN A 180 -8.66 -1.78 -16.12
CA GLN A 180 -8.63 -2.41 -17.44
C GLN A 180 -7.43 -1.91 -18.28
N LEU A 181 -6.70 -2.89 -18.83
CA LEU A 181 -5.56 -2.93 -19.78
C LEU A 181 -5.42 -1.78 -20.82
N PRO A 182 -4.20 -1.53 -21.34
CA PRO A 182 -3.65 -2.32 -22.46
C PRO A 182 -2.29 -3.00 -22.18
N GLU A 183 -1.98 -3.97 -23.04
CA GLU A 183 -0.72 -4.73 -23.14
C GLU A 183 0.55 -3.87 -23.15
N VAL A 184 1.63 -4.52 -22.69
CA VAL A 184 3.04 -4.10 -22.68
C VAL A 184 3.43 -3.32 -21.44
N LEU A 185 4.18 -3.97 -20.53
CA LEU A 185 5.53 -3.55 -20.13
C LEU A 185 6.13 -4.56 -19.12
N THR A 186 7.28 -5.09 -19.49
CA THR A 186 8.18 -5.90 -18.67
C THR A 186 9.40 -5.05 -18.34
N GLY A 187 9.79 -4.92 -17.07
CA GLY A 187 11.15 -4.49 -16.72
C GLY A 187 11.26 -3.51 -15.55
N LEU A 188 11.11 -4.00 -14.32
CA LEU A 188 11.55 -3.30 -13.10
C LEU A 188 12.65 -4.10 -12.40
N THR A 189 13.69 -3.41 -11.93
CA THR A 189 14.82 -4.01 -11.21
C THR A 189 14.89 -3.40 -9.81
N TYR A 190 14.87 -4.26 -8.79
CA TYR A 190 14.98 -3.90 -7.37
C TYR A 190 16.44 -4.01 -6.94
N VAL A 191 16.87 -3.14 -6.02
CA VAL A 191 18.13 -3.26 -5.28
C VAL A 191 17.86 -3.01 -3.81
#